data_AF-A0A432R799-F1
#
_entry.id   AF-A0A432R799-F1
#
_cell.length_a   1.000
_cell.length_b   1.000
_cell.length_c   1.000
_cell.angle_alpha   90.00
_cell.angle_beta   90.00
_cell.angle_gamma   90.00
#
_symmetry.space_group_name_H-M   'P 1'
#
loop_
_entity.id
_entity.type
_entity.pdbx_description
1 polymer ?
#
loop_
_entity_poly.entity_id
_entity_poly.type
_entity_poly.pdbx_seq_one_letter_code
_entity_poly.pdbx_strand_id
1 'polypeptide(L)'
;SLLGDPTRISQVLVNLVSNAIKFTGSNGEVSVFCERVKETDREVYVKFSVKDGGIGISAEQQARIFEAFSQADSSTTRKFGGTGLGLSISSKLVSAMGGHLEIKSELGEGATFFFTLALKRNQEVGDDNKPNFQGMRVGLLLPKHNITRQVDTNLETYLRYLGTDFTIYDEEEVFVLLKNNLPDILFVDQYYNRREGEIERALALDIPVVLMASNQDKDGFDLVSGRLAAVINKPLNYSKILKAMQKVSGNAQETPVFQEPEISFTNLNILVAEDNTINQKLIRTTLQKIGSVITIASNGEEAVSLRKKHEYDLIFMDIQMPVMNGVEATEAILEYEKKSNVKHIPIIALTANALRGDREKFLKAGMDDYTPKPINLSLLKEIMREYCPDKVSTSDERAHLSDDTMAPEPTSDAIATGSADDPSVPPASKRILIYNNHSLSAAIQQKTLESEGYTCTIVDSEIKFLDRLEHEAFQSVIMKEANLTKNDCFAIDAIVKKGVQKVLYFSNSKSEKHCEHTEGFSSLQELMRKMEENRGAGE
;
A
#
# COMPACT_ATOMS: atom_id res chain seq x y z
N SER A 1 -3.41 -13.45 27.24
CA SER A 1 -2.16 -12.83 26.74
C SER A 1 -1.03 -13.88 26.67
N LEU A 2 -0.04 -13.72 25.79
CA LEU A 2 1.09 -14.64 25.59
C LEU A 2 2.42 -13.91 25.90
N LEU A 3 3.40 -14.64 26.45
CA LEU A 3 4.74 -14.16 26.73
C LEU A 3 5.68 -14.59 25.60
N GLY A 4 6.36 -13.62 24.99
CA GLY A 4 7.33 -13.81 23.91
C GLY A 4 8.12 -12.53 23.65
N ASP A 5 9.00 -12.56 22.65
CA ASP A 5 9.75 -11.38 22.19
C ASP A 5 9.08 -10.79 20.92
N PRO A 6 8.17 -9.80 21.06
CA PRO A 6 7.45 -9.25 19.92
C PRO A 6 8.37 -8.56 18.92
N THR A 7 9.49 -7.99 19.37
CA THR A 7 10.46 -7.30 18.52
C THR A 7 11.15 -8.29 17.59
N ARG A 8 11.59 -9.44 18.10
CA ARG A 8 12.24 -10.48 17.28
C ARG A 8 11.27 -11.17 16.34
N ILE A 9 10.05 -11.47 16.79
CA ILE A 9 9.00 -12.01 15.91
C ILE A 9 8.70 -11.03 14.78
N SER A 10 8.56 -9.74 15.09
CA SER A 10 8.34 -8.71 14.08
C SER A 10 9.51 -8.60 13.09
N GLN A 11 10.75 -8.67 13.58
CA GLN A 11 11.94 -8.66 12.72
C GLN A 11 11.93 -9.80 11.70
N VAL A 12 11.57 -11.01 12.13
CA VAL A 12 11.43 -12.17 11.23
C VAL A 12 10.31 -11.94 10.21
N LEU A 13 9.12 -11.53 10.68
CA LEU A 13 7.96 -11.32 9.81
C LEU A 13 8.19 -10.22 8.77
N VAL A 14 8.79 -9.09 9.17
CA VAL A 14 9.11 -7.98 8.25
C VAL A 14 10.06 -8.45 7.15
N ASN A 15 11.07 -9.24 7.49
CA ASN A 15 11.98 -9.80 6.50
C ASN A 15 11.27 -10.78 5.54
N LEU A 16 10.41 -11.67 6.05
CA LEU A 16 9.65 -12.59 5.22
C LEU A 16 8.67 -11.85 4.28
N VAL A 17 7.94 -10.85 4.80
CA VAL A 17 7.02 -10.01 4.01
C VAL A 17 7.76 -9.19 2.95
N SER A 18 8.93 -8.63 3.29
CA SER A 18 9.75 -7.89 2.33
C SER A 18 10.20 -8.78 1.17
N ASN A 19 10.62 -10.02 1.46
CA ASN A 19 10.95 -11.00 0.42
C ASN A 19 9.73 -11.36 -0.43
N ALA A 20 8.58 -11.65 0.21
CA ALA A 20 7.34 -11.94 -0.50
C ALA A 20 6.96 -10.81 -1.48
N ILE A 21 6.95 -9.55 -1.04
CA ILE A 21 6.65 -8.39 -1.91
C ILE A 21 7.65 -8.28 -3.06
N LYS A 22 8.92 -8.55 -2.81
CA LYS A 22 9.99 -8.45 -3.82
C LYS A 22 9.88 -9.49 -4.93
N PHE A 23 9.42 -10.70 -4.61
CA PHE A 23 9.32 -11.83 -5.56
C PHE A 23 7.91 -12.06 -6.11
N THR A 24 6.95 -11.23 -5.69
CA THR A 24 5.57 -11.24 -6.17
C THR A 24 5.38 -10.16 -7.24
N GLY A 25 4.69 -10.50 -8.33
CA GLY A 25 4.36 -9.54 -9.39
C GLY A 25 3.39 -8.45 -8.90
N SER A 26 3.21 -7.39 -9.71
CA SER A 26 2.34 -6.24 -9.37
C SER A 26 0.88 -6.61 -9.08
N ASN A 27 0.42 -7.77 -9.55
CA ASN A 27 -0.94 -8.28 -9.37
C ASN A 27 -0.99 -9.52 -8.44
N GLY A 28 0.12 -9.87 -7.79
CA GLY A 28 0.16 -11.02 -6.90
C GLY A 28 -0.22 -10.66 -5.47
N GLU A 29 -0.58 -11.68 -4.69
CA GLU A 29 -1.06 -11.53 -3.32
C GLU A 29 0.03 -11.94 -2.33
N VAL A 30 0.15 -11.19 -1.23
CA VAL A 30 0.96 -11.55 -0.06
C VAL A 30 0.05 -11.59 1.16
N SER A 31 0.01 -12.75 1.82
CA SER A 31 -0.83 -13.00 2.98
C SER A 31 0.01 -13.39 4.19
N VAL A 32 -0.30 -12.80 5.35
CA VAL A 32 0.34 -13.12 6.64
C VAL A 32 -0.67 -13.78 7.54
N PHE A 33 -0.28 -14.92 8.10
CA PHE A 33 -1.10 -15.77 8.96
C PHE A 33 -0.48 -15.92 10.34
N CYS A 34 -1.34 -16.00 11.35
CA CYS A 34 -0.98 -16.31 12.73
C CYS A 34 -2.04 -17.26 13.28
N GLU A 35 -1.67 -18.52 13.46
CA GLU A 35 -2.61 -19.60 13.75
C GLU A 35 -2.21 -20.32 15.04
N ARG A 36 -3.18 -20.59 15.91
CA ARG A 36 -2.98 -21.49 17.05
C ARG A 36 -3.03 -22.94 16.55
N VAL A 37 -1.91 -23.65 16.63
CA VAL A 37 -1.81 -25.04 16.16
C VAL A 37 -2.04 -26.04 17.29
N LYS A 38 -1.59 -25.69 18.49
CA LYS A 38 -1.73 -26.53 19.69
C LYS A 38 -1.79 -25.64 20.92
N GLU A 39 -2.52 -26.07 21.93
CA GLU A 39 -2.59 -25.42 23.23
C GLU A 39 -2.45 -26.45 24.33
N THR A 40 -1.78 -26.05 25.40
CA THR A 40 -1.64 -26.76 26.67
C THR A 40 -1.94 -25.77 27.80
N ASP A 41 -2.04 -26.25 29.04
CA ASP A 41 -2.34 -25.38 30.19
C ASP A 41 -1.29 -24.27 30.42
N ARG A 42 -0.06 -24.44 29.90
CA ARG A 42 1.06 -23.51 30.11
C ARG A 42 1.54 -22.82 28.85
N GLU A 43 1.42 -23.47 27.70
CA GLU A 43 2.00 -23.01 26.44
C GLU A 43 1.00 -23.10 25.29
N VAL A 44 1.05 -22.10 24.42
CA VAL A 44 0.30 -22.02 23.18
C VAL A 44 1.31 -22.07 22.03
N TYR A 45 1.14 -23.03 21.13
CA TYR A 45 1.94 -23.16 19.93
C TYR A 45 1.31 -22.34 18.83
N VAL A 46 2.00 -21.27 18.43
CA VAL A 46 1.53 -20.32 17.43
C VAL A 46 2.39 -20.47 16.19
N LYS A 47 1.74 -20.76 15.06
CA LYS A 47 2.36 -20.82 13.75
C LYS A 47 2.17 -19.50 13.04
N PHE A 48 3.28 -18.93 12.62
CA PHE A 48 3.33 -17.73 11.80
C PHE A 48 3.62 -18.16 10.36
N SER A 49 2.94 -17.60 9.38
CA SER A 49 3.20 -17.91 7.98
C SER A 49 3.09 -16.66 7.10
N VAL A 50 3.98 -16.55 6.12
CA VAL A 50 3.91 -15.55 5.05
C VAL A 50 3.82 -16.33 3.74
N LYS A 51 2.68 -16.19 3.08
CA LYS A 51 2.39 -16.79 1.78
C LYS A 51 2.42 -15.71 0.71
N ASP A 52 3.04 -16.02 -0.41
CA ASP A 52 3.06 -15.19 -1.60
C ASP A 52 2.62 -15.98 -2.83
N GLY A 53 2.05 -15.28 -3.81
CA GLY A 53 1.74 -15.81 -5.14
C GLY A 53 2.83 -15.46 -6.17
N GLY A 54 4.09 -15.43 -5.74
CA GLY A 54 5.23 -15.06 -6.57
C GLY A 54 5.75 -16.19 -7.47
N ILE A 55 6.99 -16.04 -7.93
CA ILE A 55 7.64 -16.99 -8.87
C ILE A 55 7.85 -18.40 -8.31
N GLY A 56 7.76 -18.57 -6.98
CA GLY A 56 8.09 -19.82 -6.31
C GLY A 56 9.60 -20.14 -6.31
N ILE A 57 9.96 -21.25 -5.67
CA ILE A 57 11.35 -21.64 -5.40
C ILE A 57 11.53 -23.12 -5.71
N SER A 58 12.56 -23.47 -6.48
CA SER A 58 12.85 -24.88 -6.84
C SER A 58 13.31 -25.70 -5.63
N ALA A 59 13.18 -27.02 -5.69
CA ALA A 59 13.62 -27.91 -4.61
C ALA A 59 15.12 -27.75 -4.27
N GLU A 60 15.97 -27.56 -5.29
CA GLU A 60 17.42 -27.35 -5.13
C GLU A 60 17.76 -26.00 -4.51
N GLN A 61 16.91 -24.99 -4.69
CA GLN A 61 17.04 -23.67 -4.08
C GLN A 61 16.52 -23.70 -2.63
N GLN A 62 15.42 -24.38 -2.36
CA GLN A 62 14.86 -24.55 -1.01
C GLN A 62 15.87 -25.14 -0.02
N ALA A 63 16.69 -26.09 -0.47
CA ALA A 63 17.72 -26.72 0.37
C ALA A 63 18.82 -25.74 0.83
N ARG A 64 19.08 -24.67 0.08
CA ARG A 64 20.20 -23.76 0.31
C ARG A 64 19.77 -22.38 0.81
N ILE A 65 18.49 -22.03 0.71
CA ILE A 65 17.99 -20.66 0.93
C ILE A 65 18.18 -20.13 2.36
N PHE A 66 18.39 -21.01 3.34
CA PHE A 66 18.67 -20.65 4.72
C PHE A 66 20.17 -20.51 5.03
N GLU A 67 21.04 -20.87 4.09
CA GLU A 67 22.49 -20.70 4.23
C GLU A 67 22.88 -19.21 4.08
N ALA A 68 23.93 -18.80 4.78
CA ALA A 68 24.42 -17.44 4.63
C ALA A 68 24.98 -17.23 3.22
N PHE A 69 24.64 -16.10 2.58
CA PHE A 69 25.10 -15.71 1.24
C PHE A 69 24.57 -16.58 0.09
N SER A 70 23.60 -17.46 0.33
CA SER A 70 22.89 -18.14 -0.76
C SER A 70 21.96 -17.16 -1.48
N GLN A 71 22.19 -16.93 -2.78
CA GLN A 71 21.24 -16.24 -3.65
C GLN A 71 20.68 -17.24 -4.66
N ALA A 72 19.36 -17.20 -4.88
CA ALA A 72 18.67 -18.09 -5.81
C ALA A 72 19.04 -17.83 -7.28
N ASP A 73 19.49 -16.61 -7.60
CA ASP A 73 19.97 -16.19 -8.93
C ASP A 73 21.41 -15.70 -8.86
N SER A 74 22.29 -16.29 -9.68
CA SER A 74 23.64 -15.78 -9.95
C SER A 74 23.63 -14.59 -10.93
N SER A 75 22.46 -14.14 -11.39
CA SER A 75 22.34 -12.96 -12.24
C SER A 75 22.35 -11.71 -11.37
N THR A 76 23.49 -11.03 -11.36
CA THR A 76 23.71 -9.69 -10.80
C THR A 76 22.96 -8.61 -11.59
N THR A 77 21.70 -8.83 -11.95
CA THR A 77 20.86 -7.76 -12.50
C THR A 77 20.29 -6.94 -11.36
N ARG A 78 20.56 -5.63 -11.41
CA ARG A 78 20.23 -4.55 -10.47
C ARG A 78 18.74 -4.41 -10.08
N LYS A 79 17.86 -5.37 -10.38
CA LYS A 79 16.44 -5.34 -10.01
C LYS A 79 16.12 -6.00 -8.68
N PHE A 80 16.91 -6.97 -8.20
CA PHE A 80 16.55 -7.76 -7.01
C PHE A 80 17.72 -8.03 -6.04
N GLY A 81 18.70 -7.13 -5.94
CA GLY A 81 19.84 -7.28 -5.03
C GLY A 81 19.44 -7.37 -3.56
N GLY A 82 19.91 -8.40 -2.84
CA GLY A 82 19.81 -8.53 -1.38
C GLY A 82 21.03 -9.30 -0.87
N THR A 83 21.50 -9.04 0.34
CA THR A 83 22.77 -9.58 0.86
C THR A 83 22.80 -11.11 1.05
N GLY A 84 21.67 -11.81 0.86
CA GLY A 84 21.54 -13.24 1.17
C GLY A 84 21.61 -13.55 2.68
N LEU A 85 21.57 -12.52 3.54
CA LEU A 85 21.66 -12.68 4.99
C LEU A 85 20.30 -12.68 5.70
N GLY A 86 19.26 -12.11 5.08
CA GLY A 86 17.97 -11.92 5.75
C GLY A 86 17.33 -13.22 6.26
N LEU A 87 17.27 -14.25 5.41
CA LEU A 87 16.68 -15.54 5.77
C LEU A 87 17.55 -16.35 6.75
N SER A 88 18.88 -16.27 6.64
CA SER A 88 19.78 -16.93 7.60
C SER A 88 19.72 -16.28 8.99
N ILE A 89 19.62 -14.95 9.07
CA ILE A 89 19.35 -14.23 10.33
C ILE A 89 17.99 -14.63 10.89
N SER A 90 16.96 -14.65 10.06
CA SER A 90 15.60 -15.04 10.47
C SER A 90 15.56 -16.45 11.04
N SER A 91 16.22 -17.41 10.38
CA SER A 91 16.35 -18.80 10.85
C SER A 91 17.05 -18.89 12.21
N LYS A 92 18.15 -18.14 12.42
CA LYS A 92 18.84 -18.08 13.71
C LYS A 92 17.96 -17.47 14.81
N LEU A 93 17.22 -16.40 14.52
CA LEU A 93 16.30 -15.77 15.47
C LEU A 93 15.17 -16.71 15.88
N VAL A 94 14.54 -17.38 14.91
CA VAL A 94 13.50 -18.38 15.16
C VAL A 94 14.03 -19.54 16.00
N SER A 95 15.24 -20.03 15.68
CA SER A 95 15.90 -21.09 16.44
C SER A 95 16.21 -20.66 17.88
N ALA A 96 16.66 -19.43 18.09
CA ALA A 96 16.89 -18.87 19.42
C ALA A 96 15.60 -18.73 20.24
N MET A 97 14.45 -18.56 19.58
CA MET A 97 13.12 -18.59 20.20
C MET A 97 12.54 -20.01 20.34
N GLY A 98 13.31 -21.05 20.03
CA GLY A 98 12.91 -22.45 20.16
C GLY A 98 12.00 -22.98 19.04
N GLY A 99 11.92 -22.26 17.92
CA GLY A 99 11.18 -22.69 16.73
C GLY A 99 12.09 -23.17 15.60
N HIS A 100 11.48 -23.47 14.45
CA HIS A 100 12.18 -23.75 13.21
C HIS A 100 11.51 -23.00 12.06
N LEU A 101 12.31 -22.40 11.17
CA LEU A 101 11.83 -21.69 9.99
C LEU A 101 11.86 -22.63 8.79
N GLU A 102 10.70 -22.81 8.18
CA GLU A 102 10.44 -23.76 7.11
C GLU A 102 9.87 -23.04 5.88
N ILE A 103 9.89 -23.74 4.74
CA ILE A 103 9.32 -23.27 3.48
C ILE A 103 8.53 -24.38 2.80
N LYS A 104 7.43 -24.01 2.16
CA LYS A 104 6.73 -24.80 1.13
C LYS A 104 6.60 -23.93 -0.12
N SER A 105 7.08 -24.40 -1.26
CA SER A 105 7.01 -23.62 -2.49
C SER A 105 7.01 -24.54 -3.71
N GLU A 106 6.36 -24.08 -4.77
CA GLU A 106 6.33 -24.70 -6.09
C GLU A 106 6.54 -23.61 -7.14
N LEU A 107 7.33 -23.91 -8.19
CA LEU A 107 7.67 -22.94 -9.23
C LEU A 107 6.39 -22.49 -9.97
N GLY A 108 6.18 -21.17 -10.04
CA GLY A 108 5.01 -20.54 -10.64
C GLY A 108 3.78 -20.42 -9.74
N GLU A 109 3.74 -21.13 -8.61
CA GLU A 109 2.60 -21.15 -7.66
C GLU A 109 2.87 -20.33 -6.38
N GLY A 110 4.10 -19.83 -6.23
CA GLY A 110 4.52 -18.99 -5.09
C GLY A 110 5.18 -19.76 -3.96
N ALA A 111 5.35 -19.10 -2.82
CA ALA A 111 6.02 -19.67 -1.65
C ALA A 111 5.25 -19.39 -0.34
N THR A 112 5.42 -20.27 0.64
CA THR A 112 4.93 -20.11 2.00
C THR A 112 6.08 -20.36 2.96
N PHE A 113 6.58 -19.31 3.59
CA PHE A 113 7.54 -19.40 4.69
C PHE A 113 6.78 -19.43 6.00
N PHE A 114 7.15 -20.33 6.91
CA PHE A 114 6.44 -20.46 8.18
C PHE A 114 7.35 -20.94 9.31
N PHE A 115 6.97 -20.60 10.53
CA PHE A 115 7.63 -21.09 11.73
C PHE A 115 6.62 -21.21 12.86
N THR A 116 6.90 -22.11 13.81
CA THR A 116 6.05 -22.32 14.99
C THR A 116 6.83 -22.00 16.26
N LEU A 117 6.25 -21.22 17.17
CA LEU A 117 6.81 -20.90 18.47
C LEU A 117 5.91 -21.42 19.59
N ALA A 118 6.52 -21.99 20.63
CA ALA A 118 5.84 -22.28 21.89
C ALA A 118 5.89 -21.04 22.79
N LEU A 119 4.75 -20.37 22.96
CA LEU A 119 4.63 -19.15 23.75
C LEU A 119 3.93 -19.43 25.07
N LYS A 120 4.50 -18.96 26.18
CA LYS A 120 3.91 -19.18 27.51
C LYS A 120 2.66 -18.34 27.69
N ARG A 121 1.65 -18.90 28.36
CA ARG A 121 0.44 -18.15 28.72
C ARG A 121 0.77 -17.18 29.84
N ASN A 122 0.36 -15.93 29.70
CA ASN A 122 0.39 -14.99 30.81
C ASN A 122 -0.81 -15.28 31.71
N GLN A 123 -0.56 -15.81 32.91
CA GLN A 123 -1.59 -16.20 33.89
C GLN A 123 -2.15 -15.01 34.69
N GLU A 124 -1.49 -13.84 34.66
CA GLU A 124 -1.86 -12.67 35.46
C GLU A 124 -2.84 -11.72 34.74
N VAL A 125 -2.95 -11.81 33.40
CA VAL A 125 -3.88 -11.00 32.62
C VAL A 125 -5.15 -11.81 32.38
N GLY A 126 -6.15 -11.62 33.25
CA GLY A 126 -7.51 -12.11 33.04
C GLY A 126 -8.14 -11.55 31.75
N ASP A 127 -9.05 -12.30 31.14
CA ASP A 127 -9.75 -11.94 29.89
C ASP A 127 -10.79 -10.81 30.10
N ASP A 128 -10.87 -10.24 31.31
CA ASP A 128 -11.92 -9.33 31.78
C ASP A 128 -11.94 -7.95 31.08
N ASN A 129 -10.90 -7.61 30.31
CA ASN A 129 -10.81 -6.34 29.58
C ASN A 129 -10.98 -6.48 28.06
N LYS A 130 -11.40 -7.65 27.58
CA LYS A 130 -11.65 -7.86 26.15
C LYS A 130 -12.92 -7.11 25.73
N PRO A 131 -12.86 -6.22 24.71
CA PRO A 131 -14.06 -5.63 24.13
C PRO A 131 -14.98 -6.74 23.61
N ASN A 132 -16.22 -6.75 24.10
CA ASN A 132 -17.23 -7.73 23.73
C ASN A 132 -18.45 -7.00 23.15
N PHE A 133 -18.84 -7.40 21.94
CA PHE A 133 -19.97 -6.86 21.20
C PHE A 133 -21.07 -7.92 21.02
N GLN A 134 -21.15 -8.87 21.96
CA GLN A 134 -22.18 -9.91 21.98
C GLN A 134 -23.59 -9.31 21.87
N GLY A 135 -24.38 -9.88 20.96
CA GLY A 135 -25.72 -9.41 20.63
C GLY A 135 -25.78 -8.35 19.53
N MET A 136 -24.64 -7.78 19.12
CA MET A 136 -24.57 -6.90 17.96
C MET A 136 -24.57 -7.71 16.67
N ARG A 137 -25.46 -7.37 15.75
CA ARG A 137 -25.63 -8.01 14.44
C ARG A 137 -24.88 -7.22 13.38
N VAL A 138 -23.88 -7.84 12.78
CA VAL A 138 -23.03 -7.21 11.77
C VAL A 138 -23.42 -7.71 10.38
N GLY A 139 -23.74 -6.81 9.46
CA GLY A 139 -23.91 -7.14 8.05
C GLY A 139 -22.60 -6.99 7.29
N LEU A 140 -22.26 -7.96 6.44
CA LEU A 140 -21.11 -7.91 5.56
C LEU A 140 -21.58 -7.95 4.10
N LEU A 141 -21.52 -6.82 3.40
CA LEU A 141 -21.79 -6.75 1.97
C LEU A 141 -20.48 -7.02 1.21
N LEU A 142 -20.32 -8.27 0.79
CA LEU A 142 -19.13 -8.80 0.13
C LEU A 142 -19.50 -9.36 -1.27
N PRO A 143 -18.61 -9.24 -2.28
CA PRO A 143 -18.87 -9.77 -3.62
C PRO A 143 -19.15 -11.28 -3.62
N LYS A 144 -20.10 -11.71 -4.47
CA LYS A 144 -20.57 -13.10 -4.61
C LYS A 144 -19.40 -14.07 -4.88
N HIS A 145 -19.30 -15.15 -4.11
CA HIS A 145 -18.12 -16.02 -4.06
C HIS A 145 -18.12 -17.14 -5.13
N ASN A 146 -17.05 -17.17 -5.94
CA ASN A 146 -16.42 -18.42 -6.37
C ASN A 146 -15.04 -18.64 -5.69
N ILE A 147 -14.53 -17.65 -4.95
CA ILE A 147 -13.24 -17.70 -4.25
C ILE A 147 -13.39 -17.03 -2.89
N THR A 148 -13.06 -17.72 -1.81
CA THR A 148 -12.93 -17.14 -0.46
C THR A 148 -11.65 -16.29 -0.43
N ARG A 149 -11.78 -14.97 -0.23
CA ARG A 149 -10.62 -14.07 -0.16
C ARG A 149 -10.09 -14.02 1.27
N GLN A 150 -8.77 -14.00 1.45
CA GLN A 150 -8.18 -13.98 2.79
C GLN A 150 -8.61 -12.77 3.63
N VAL A 151 -8.87 -11.64 2.97
CA VAL A 151 -9.38 -10.41 3.61
C VAL A 151 -10.75 -10.63 4.26
N ASP A 152 -11.62 -11.40 3.61
CA ASP A 152 -12.96 -11.74 4.12
C ASP A 152 -12.83 -12.65 5.34
N THR A 153 -12.02 -13.70 5.24
CA THR A 153 -11.70 -14.61 6.36
C THR A 153 -11.14 -13.87 7.58
N ASN A 154 -10.26 -12.89 7.36
CA ASN A 154 -9.68 -12.07 8.44
C ASN A 154 -10.76 -11.23 9.14
N LEU A 155 -11.62 -10.57 8.36
CA LEU A 155 -12.73 -9.78 8.89
C LEU A 155 -13.65 -10.64 9.76
N GLU A 156 -14.08 -11.79 9.23
CA GLU A 156 -14.90 -12.74 9.98
C GLU A 156 -14.22 -13.20 11.26
N THR A 157 -12.92 -13.50 11.21
CA THR A 157 -12.16 -13.94 12.38
C THR A 157 -12.11 -12.87 13.46
N TYR A 158 -11.91 -11.60 13.10
CA TYR A 158 -11.93 -10.50 14.05
C TYR A 158 -13.32 -10.29 14.66
N LEU A 159 -14.37 -10.39 13.87
CA LEU A 159 -15.76 -10.26 14.33
C LEU A 159 -16.15 -11.38 15.30
N ARG A 160 -15.83 -12.64 14.97
CA ARG A 160 -16.03 -13.78 15.90
C ARG A 160 -15.25 -13.58 17.19
N TYR A 161 -14.02 -13.07 17.10
CA TYR A 161 -13.23 -12.77 18.28
C TYR A 161 -13.91 -11.70 19.16
N LEU A 162 -14.52 -10.68 18.56
CA LEU A 162 -15.29 -9.66 19.27
C LEU A 162 -16.65 -10.16 19.82
N GLY A 163 -17.03 -11.41 19.57
CA GLY A 163 -18.27 -12.01 20.05
C GLY A 163 -19.52 -11.61 19.26
N THR A 164 -19.38 -11.03 18.07
CA THR A 164 -20.51 -10.57 17.24
C THR A 164 -21.01 -11.68 16.33
N ASP A 165 -22.32 -11.72 16.14
CA ASP A 165 -22.93 -12.47 15.04
C ASP A 165 -22.85 -11.62 13.76
N PHE A 166 -22.55 -12.27 12.64
CA PHE A 166 -22.54 -11.58 11.35
C PHE A 166 -23.26 -12.38 10.27
N THR A 167 -23.83 -11.66 9.31
CA THR A 167 -24.48 -12.22 8.12
C THR A 167 -23.81 -11.64 6.89
N ILE A 168 -23.38 -12.53 5.99
CA ILE A 168 -22.81 -12.15 4.70
C ILE A 168 -23.98 -11.99 3.74
N TYR A 169 -24.00 -10.86 3.04
CA TYR A 169 -24.99 -10.55 2.03
C TYR A 169 -24.31 -10.34 0.69
N ASP A 170 -24.96 -10.79 -0.37
CA ASP A 170 -24.61 -10.45 -1.75
C ASP A 170 -25.65 -9.55 -2.41
N GLU A 171 -25.32 -9.07 -3.60
CA GLU A 171 -26.05 -8.02 -4.32
C GLU A 171 -27.55 -8.31 -4.54
N GLU A 172 -27.95 -9.58 -4.68
CA GLU A 172 -29.35 -9.95 -4.91
C GLU A 172 -30.13 -10.11 -3.60
N GLU A 173 -29.45 -10.50 -2.52
CA GLU A 173 -30.07 -10.86 -1.26
C GLU A 173 -30.11 -9.70 -0.25
N VAL A 174 -29.13 -8.78 -0.27
CA VAL A 174 -29.04 -7.59 0.59
C VAL A 174 -30.38 -6.87 0.67
N PHE A 175 -30.90 -6.41 -0.47
CA PHE A 175 -32.03 -5.48 -0.47
C PHE A 175 -33.39 -6.16 -0.26
N VAL A 176 -33.44 -7.49 -0.41
CA VAL A 176 -34.63 -8.30 -0.13
C VAL A 176 -34.67 -8.69 1.36
N LEU A 177 -33.55 -9.10 1.94
CA LEU A 177 -33.44 -9.56 3.33
C LEU A 177 -33.43 -8.40 4.33
N LEU A 178 -32.81 -7.28 3.98
CA LEU A 178 -32.73 -6.10 4.84
C LEU A 178 -34.08 -5.44 5.09
N LYS A 179 -35.11 -5.71 4.28
CA LYS A 179 -36.48 -5.25 4.56
C LYS A 179 -37.13 -5.91 5.78
N ASN A 180 -36.67 -7.11 6.17
CA ASN A 180 -37.31 -7.89 7.24
C ASN A 180 -36.44 -7.99 8.50
N ASN A 181 -35.12 -7.79 8.41
CA ASN A 181 -34.22 -7.87 9.56
C ASN A 181 -32.91 -7.10 9.32
N LEU A 182 -32.89 -5.79 9.59
CA LEU A 182 -31.70 -4.95 9.44
C LEU A 182 -30.63 -5.30 10.49
N PRO A 183 -29.33 -5.39 10.12
CA PRO A 183 -28.23 -5.47 11.05
C PRO A 183 -28.03 -4.11 11.75
N ASP A 184 -27.30 -4.12 12.86
CA ASP A 184 -27.01 -2.91 13.65
C ASP A 184 -25.87 -2.08 13.01
N ILE A 185 -25.07 -2.71 12.15
CA ILE A 185 -23.98 -2.08 11.38
C ILE A 185 -23.78 -2.85 10.07
N LEU A 186 -23.44 -2.15 8.99
CA LEU A 186 -23.17 -2.75 7.68
C LEU A 186 -21.76 -2.41 7.20
N PHE A 187 -20.91 -3.42 7.03
CA PHE A 187 -19.61 -3.30 6.37
C PHE A 187 -19.78 -3.52 4.86
N VAL A 188 -19.26 -2.60 4.05
CA VAL A 188 -19.39 -2.64 2.59
C VAL A 188 -18.01 -2.71 1.95
N ASP A 189 -17.77 -3.70 1.09
CA ASP A 189 -16.54 -3.78 0.30
C ASP A 189 -16.52 -2.72 -0.81
N GLN A 190 -15.35 -2.13 -1.07
CA GLN A 190 -15.13 -1.20 -2.20
C GLN A 190 -15.58 -1.73 -3.56
N TYR A 191 -15.70 -3.04 -3.74
CA TYR A 191 -16.25 -3.63 -4.96
C TYR A 191 -17.57 -2.96 -5.37
N TYR A 192 -18.41 -2.63 -4.39
CA TYR A 192 -19.70 -1.98 -4.60
C TYR A 192 -19.59 -0.46 -4.79
N ASN A 193 -18.46 0.16 -4.43
CA ASN A 193 -18.21 1.58 -4.72
C ASN A 193 -18.08 1.86 -6.21
N ARG A 194 -17.61 0.87 -6.99
CA ARG A 194 -17.38 1.02 -8.43
C ARG A 194 -18.67 0.94 -9.26
N ARG A 195 -19.81 0.74 -8.60
CA ARG A 195 -21.13 0.61 -9.23
C ARG A 195 -21.98 1.80 -8.79
N GLU A 196 -22.50 2.54 -9.77
CA GLU A 196 -23.28 3.75 -9.53
C GLU A 196 -24.52 3.45 -8.65
N GLY A 197 -24.68 4.19 -7.56
CA GLY A 197 -25.86 4.13 -6.70
C GLY A 197 -25.86 3.05 -5.62
N GLU A 198 -24.91 2.11 -5.58
CA GLU A 198 -24.94 1.00 -4.61
C GLU A 198 -24.61 1.46 -3.17
N ILE A 199 -23.67 2.39 -3.01
CA ILE A 199 -23.38 2.97 -1.68
C ILE A 199 -24.55 3.84 -1.23
N GLU A 200 -25.16 4.60 -2.13
CA GLU A 200 -26.33 5.43 -1.85
C GLU A 200 -27.52 4.58 -1.38
N ARG A 201 -27.71 3.40 -1.98
CA ARG A 201 -28.70 2.41 -1.52
C ARG A 201 -28.37 1.86 -0.15
N ALA A 202 -27.11 1.52 0.13
CA ALA A 202 -26.69 1.07 1.46
C ALA A 202 -26.94 2.16 2.51
N LEU A 203 -26.64 3.42 2.19
CA LEU A 203 -26.87 4.58 3.05
C LEU A 203 -28.34 4.98 3.20
N ALA A 204 -29.23 4.49 2.32
CA ALA A 204 -30.66 4.71 2.42
C ALA A 204 -31.34 3.80 3.46
N LEU A 205 -30.63 2.80 3.98
CA LEU A 205 -31.14 1.82 4.96
C LEU A 205 -31.24 2.36 6.40
N ASP A 206 -30.84 3.63 6.63
CA ASP A 206 -30.83 4.29 7.95
C ASP A 206 -30.09 3.49 9.04
N ILE A 207 -29.04 2.76 8.63
CA ILE A 207 -28.12 2.03 9.51
C ILE A 207 -26.69 2.56 9.37
N PRO A 208 -25.85 2.44 10.41
CA PRO A 208 -24.44 2.79 10.32
C PRO A 208 -23.70 1.96 9.26
N VAL A 209 -23.14 2.64 8.25
CA VAL A 209 -22.38 2.00 7.17
C VAL A 209 -20.87 2.24 7.35
N VAL A 210 -20.09 1.15 7.32
CA VAL A 210 -18.63 1.15 7.34
C VAL A 210 -18.10 0.71 5.99
N LEU A 211 -17.35 1.58 5.32
CA LEU A 211 -16.78 1.28 4.02
C LEU A 211 -15.36 0.70 4.15
N MET A 212 -15.06 -0.36 3.41
CA MET A 212 -13.74 -0.99 3.34
C MET A 212 -13.07 -0.68 1.99
N ALA A 213 -12.16 0.28 1.98
CA ALA A 213 -11.56 0.86 0.77
C ALA A 213 -10.05 0.62 0.65
N SER A 214 -9.49 0.79 -0.55
CA SER A 214 -8.06 0.76 -0.83
C SER A 214 -7.54 2.18 -0.97
N ASN A 215 -6.24 2.39 -0.70
CA ASN A 215 -5.64 3.74 -0.77
C ASN A 215 -5.68 4.36 -2.18
N GLN A 216 -5.96 3.59 -3.23
CA GLN A 216 -6.02 4.07 -4.61
C GLN A 216 -7.39 4.64 -5.00
N ASP A 217 -8.44 4.43 -4.19
CA ASP A 217 -9.81 4.82 -4.54
C ASP A 217 -10.24 6.15 -3.88
N LYS A 218 -9.30 6.93 -3.31
CA LYS A 218 -9.62 8.13 -2.49
C LYS A 218 -10.50 9.17 -3.19
N ASP A 219 -10.37 9.31 -4.50
CA ASP A 219 -11.00 10.38 -5.27
C ASP A 219 -12.52 10.17 -5.46
N GLY A 220 -13.06 8.98 -5.17
CA GLY A 220 -14.49 8.67 -5.31
C GLY A 220 -15.37 8.89 -4.07
N PHE A 221 -14.80 9.25 -2.92
CA PHE A 221 -15.51 9.21 -1.63
C PHE A 221 -15.93 10.58 -1.07
N ASP A 222 -15.44 11.69 -1.63
CA ASP A 222 -15.67 13.02 -1.04
C ASP A 222 -17.16 13.39 -0.98
N LEU A 223 -17.99 12.93 -1.92
CA LEU A 223 -19.44 13.19 -1.94
C LEU A 223 -20.22 12.44 -0.85
N VAL A 224 -19.72 11.30 -0.37
CA VAL A 224 -20.49 10.38 0.50
C VAL A 224 -19.89 10.20 1.90
N SER A 225 -18.66 10.70 2.10
CA SER A 225 -17.91 10.61 3.36
C SER A 225 -18.65 11.14 4.57
N GLY A 226 -19.50 12.17 4.40
CA GLY A 226 -20.28 12.77 5.49
C GLY A 226 -21.42 11.89 6.03
N ARG A 227 -21.82 10.84 5.31
CA ARG A 227 -22.92 9.93 5.68
C ARG A 227 -22.44 8.56 6.18
N LEU A 228 -21.17 8.26 6.01
CA LEU A 228 -20.56 7.00 6.45
C LEU A 228 -20.20 7.06 7.94
N ALA A 229 -20.40 5.96 8.66
CA ALA A 229 -20.00 5.85 10.05
C ALA A 229 -18.47 5.78 10.19
N ALA A 230 -17.81 5.02 9.31
CA ALA A 230 -16.35 4.94 9.25
C ALA A 230 -15.85 4.46 7.87
N VAL A 231 -14.58 4.77 7.56
CA VAL A 231 -13.86 4.23 6.39
C VAL A 231 -12.63 3.48 6.89
N ILE A 232 -12.47 2.23 6.45
CA ILE A 232 -11.36 1.35 6.81
C ILE A 232 -10.52 1.07 5.57
N ASN A 233 -9.28 1.54 5.59
CA ASN A 233 -8.34 1.24 4.52
C ASN A 233 -7.82 -0.19 4.64
N LYS A 234 -7.84 -0.95 3.55
CA LYS A 234 -7.16 -2.24 3.42
C LYS A 234 -5.63 -2.03 3.53
N PRO A 235 -4.88 -2.94 4.18
CA PRO A 235 -5.31 -4.21 4.75
C PRO A 235 -6.13 -4.04 6.04
N LEU A 236 -7.15 -4.89 6.20
CA LEU A 236 -7.99 -4.95 7.39
C LEU A 236 -7.20 -5.53 8.55
N ASN A 237 -7.24 -4.88 9.71
CA ASN A 237 -6.62 -5.38 10.93
C ASN A 237 -7.57 -5.21 12.11
N TYR A 238 -7.33 -5.98 13.18
CA TYR A 238 -8.15 -5.97 14.39
C TYR A 238 -8.42 -4.55 14.92
N SER A 239 -7.38 -3.72 15.04
CA SER A 239 -7.50 -2.37 15.60
C SER A 239 -8.41 -1.46 14.78
N LYS A 240 -8.40 -1.57 13.45
CA LYS A 240 -9.30 -0.81 12.57
C LYS A 240 -10.75 -1.26 12.71
N ILE A 241 -10.99 -2.57 12.75
CA ILE A 241 -12.33 -3.14 12.94
C ILE A 241 -12.88 -2.74 14.31
N LEU A 242 -12.09 -2.90 15.38
CA LEU A 242 -12.47 -2.53 16.73
C LEU A 242 -12.86 -1.05 16.83
N LYS A 243 -12.05 -0.14 16.26
CA LYS A 243 -12.37 1.30 16.27
C LYS A 243 -13.67 1.62 15.53
N ALA A 244 -13.91 1.00 14.39
CA ALA A 244 -15.16 1.18 13.65
C ALA A 244 -16.36 0.67 14.46
N MET A 245 -16.21 -0.49 15.11
CA MET A 245 -17.26 -1.08 15.95
C MET A 245 -17.56 -0.21 17.18
N GLN A 246 -16.53 0.26 17.89
CA GLN A 246 -16.67 1.16 19.04
C GLN A 246 -17.40 2.45 18.68
N LYS A 247 -17.01 3.08 17.57
CA LYS A 247 -17.62 4.32 17.08
C LYS A 247 -19.12 4.17 16.81
N VAL A 248 -19.55 3.01 16.32
CA VAL A 248 -20.96 2.74 16.02
C VAL A 248 -21.75 2.32 17.26
N SER A 249 -21.15 1.54 18.16
CA SER A 249 -21.84 1.00 19.33
C SER A 249 -22.24 2.03 20.41
N GLY A 250 -21.83 3.31 20.27
CA GLY A 250 -22.05 4.34 21.29
C GLY A 250 -21.24 4.12 22.58
N ASN A 251 -20.68 2.92 22.79
CA ASN A 251 -19.66 2.62 23.78
C ASN A 251 -18.32 3.18 23.30
N ALA A 252 -18.20 4.51 23.38
CA ALA A 252 -16.92 5.15 23.65
C ALA A 252 -16.52 4.84 25.11
N GLN A 253 -16.48 3.57 25.50
CA GLN A 253 -15.52 3.21 26.53
C GLN A 253 -14.18 3.41 25.85
N GLU A 254 -13.53 4.50 26.23
CA GLU A 254 -12.11 4.70 26.07
C GLU A 254 -11.44 3.43 26.61
N THR A 255 -11.20 2.46 25.73
CA THR A 255 -10.12 1.52 25.92
C THR A 255 -8.94 2.38 26.35
N PRO A 256 -8.20 2.07 27.43
CA PRO A 256 -6.96 2.75 27.74
C PRO A 256 -5.99 2.42 26.61
N VAL A 257 -6.13 3.15 25.50
CA VAL A 257 -5.08 3.44 24.57
C VAL A 257 -4.06 4.11 25.46
N PHE A 258 -2.86 3.57 25.53
CA PHE A 258 -1.70 4.40 25.85
C PHE A 258 -1.73 5.52 24.80
N GLN A 259 -2.45 6.60 25.09
CA GLN A 259 -2.35 7.85 24.37
C GLN A 259 -0.96 8.33 24.74
N GLU A 260 0.03 7.95 23.93
CA GLU A 260 1.22 8.78 23.84
C GLU A 260 0.69 10.19 23.58
N PRO A 261 0.98 11.17 24.45
CA PRO A 261 0.51 12.53 24.23
C PRO A 261 0.87 12.92 22.79
N GLU A 262 -0.04 13.61 22.09
CA GLU A 262 0.24 14.12 20.74
C GLU A 262 1.31 15.20 20.83
N ILE A 263 2.56 14.77 20.92
CA ILE A 263 3.74 15.61 20.81
C ILE A 263 3.74 16.09 19.37
N SER A 264 3.57 17.40 19.20
CA SER A 264 3.78 18.06 17.93
C SER A 264 5.03 18.91 18.02
N PHE A 265 5.74 19.04 16.90
CA PHE A 265 6.94 19.85 16.83
C PHE A 265 6.71 20.98 15.84
N THR A 266 7.25 22.16 16.14
CA THR A 266 7.11 23.34 15.27
C THR A 266 8.46 23.69 14.64
N ASN A 267 8.50 23.76 13.32
CA ASN A 267 9.66 24.23 12.53
C ASN A 267 10.95 23.45 12.80
N LEU A 268 10.85 22.14 12.94
CA LEU A 268 12.00 21.26 13.17
C LEU A 268 12.68 20.92 11.83
N ASN A 269 13.88 21.44 11.60
CA ASN A 269 14.63 21.26 10.35
C ASN A 269 15.50 20.02 10.45
N ILE A 270 15.16 18.97 9.70
CA ILE A 270 15.82 17.67 9.77
C ILE A 270 16.47 17.35 8.44
N LEU A 271 17.75 16.94 8.48
CA LEU A 271 18.44 16.34 7.35
C LEU A 271 18.34 14.82 7.44
N VAL A 272 17.93 14.17 6.36
CA VAL A 272 17.85 12.70 6.28
C VAL A 272 18.75 12.22 5.14
N ALA A 273 19.75 11.42 5.46
CA ALA A 273 20.60 10.73 4.49
C ALA A 273 20.15 9.28 4.31
N GLU A 274 19.63 8.96 3.12
CA GLU A 274 19.10 7.63 2.77
C GLU A 274 19.23 7.45 1.25
N ASP A 275 19.75 6.31 0.78
CA ASP A 275 20.03 6.10 -0.64
C ASP A 275 18.82 5.55 -1.42
N ASN A 276 17.87 4.91 -0.73
CA ASN A 276 16.69 4.33 -1.35
C ASN A 276 15.54 5.34 -1.45
N THR A 277 15.12 5.66 -2.67
CA THR A 277 14.04 6.63 -2.96
C THR A 277 12.69 6.29 -2.32
N ILE A 278 12.38 5.01 -2.11
CA ILE A 278 11.16 4.57 -1.43
C ILE A 278 11.25 4.90 0.07
N ASN A 279 12.40 4.61 0.69
CA ASN A 279 12.66 4.93 2.09
C ASN A 279 12.67 6.45 2.30
N GLN A 280 13.33 7.21 1.41
CA GLN A 280 13.29 8.68 1.44
C GLN A 280 11.86 9.21 1.47
N LYS A 281 10.98 8.69 0.60
CA LYS A 281 9.56 9.08 0.55
C LYS A 281 8.83 8.71 1.83
N LEU A 282 9.04 7.50 2.35
CA LEU A 282 8.43 7.05 3.60
C LEU A 282 8.86 7.93 4.79
N ILE A 283 10.15 8.16 4.97
CA ILE A 283 10.71 8.95 6.07
C ILE A 283 10.21 10.40 5.99
N ARG A 284 10.26 10.99 4.79
CA ARG A 284 9.76 12.33 4.53
C ARG A 284 8.27 12.45 4.91
N THR A 285 7.41 11.58 4.39
CA THR A 285 5.97 11.64 4.68
C THR A 285 5.68 11.39 6.17
N THR A 286 6.51 10.59 6.85
CA THR A 286 6.36 10.27 8.27
C THR A 286 6.72 11.46 9.15
N LEU A 287 7.86 12.09 8.92
CA LEU A 287 8.33 13.24 9.71
C LEU A 287 7.56 14.53 9.38
N GLN A 288 7.13 14.74 8.14
CA GLN A 288 6.30 15.90 7.75
C GLN A 288 4.97 15.94 8.51
N LYS A 289 4.36 14.77 8.79
CA LYS A 289 3.11 14.69 9.59
C LYS A 289 3.27 15.20 11.02
N ILE A 290 4.51 15.27 11.52
CA ILE A 290 4.85 15.70 12.87
C ILE A 290 5.22 17.20 12.92
N GLY A 291 5.17 17.91 11.77
CA GLY A 291 5.46 19.34 11.68
C GLY A 291 6.93 19.69 11.38
N SER A 292 7.72 18.71 10.90
CA SER A 292 9.13 18.89 10.56
C SER A 292 9.34 19.27 9.09
N VAL A 293 10.35 20.11 8.85
CA VAL A 293 10.84 20.47 7.52
C VAL A 293 12.01 19.55 7.16
N ILE A 294 11.87 18.78 6.08
CA ILE A 294 12.81 17.70 5.76
C ILE A 294 13.64 18.04 4.52
N THR A 295 14.96 17.98 4.68
CA THR A 295 15.93 17.96 3.57
C THR A 295 16.44 16.53 3.38
N ILE A 296 16.51 16.07 2.14
CA ILE A 296 16.97 14.70 1.81
C ILE A 296 18.36 14.76 1.18
N ALA A 297 19.24 13.87 1.62
CA ALA A 297 20.50 13.53 0.97
C ALA A 297 20.43 12.06 0.49
N SER A 298 20.92 11.79 -0.71
CA SER A 298 20.87 10.46 -1.33
C SER A 298 22.11 9.61 -1.05
N ASN A 299 23.10 10.15 -0.32
CA ASN A 299 24.30 9.46 0.13
C ASN A 299 25.02 10.30 1.22
N GLY A 300 26.10 9.74 1.79
CA GLY A 300 26.88 10.42 2.84
C GLY A 300 27.60 11.69 2.39
N GLU A 301 28.10 11.75 1.16
CA GLU A 301 28.83 12.91 0.64
C GLU A 301 27.92 14.13 0.45
N GLU A 302 26.70 13.89 -0.04
CA GLU A 302 25.65 14.89 -0.12
C GLU A 302 25.23 15.38 1.27
N ALA A 303 25.12 14.47 2.24
CA ALA A 303 24.79 14.82 3.63
C ALA A 303 25.86 15.74 4.25
N VAL A 304 27.15 15.42 4.08
CA VAL A 304 28.27 16.27 4.51
C VAL A 304 28.21 17.63 3.82
N SER A 305 27.93 17.66 2.51
CA SER A 305 27.85 18.89 1.73
C SER A 305 26.68 19.79 2.16
N LEU A 306 25.52 19.21 2.46
CA LEU A 306 24.35 19.93 2.96
C LEU A 306 24.58 20.46 4.37
N ARG A 307 25.16 19.64 5.26
CA ARG A 307 25.54 20.07 6.62
C ARG A 307 26.51 21.25 6.64
N LYS A 308 27.42 21.34 5.67
CA LYS A 308 28.35 22.47 5.52
C LYS A 308 27.69 23.77 5.04
N LYS A 309 26.54 23.67 4.37
CA LYS A 309 25.81 24.80 3.78
C LYS A 309 24.66 25.30 4.65
N HIS A 310 24.07 24.42 5.44
CA HIS A 310 22.84 24.67 6.19
C HIS A 310 22.96 24.17 7.63
N GLU A 311 22.22 24.81 8.52
CA GLU A 311 22.01 24.32 9.89
C GLU A 311 20.74 23.49 9.95
N TYR A 312 20.77 22.47 10.80
CA TYR A 312 19.68 21.54 11.07
C TYR A 312 19.55 21.36 12.58
N ASP A 313 18.38 20.93 13.02
CA ASP A 313 18.14 20.58 14.44
C ASP A 313 18.53 19.13 14.71
N LEU A 314 18.46 18.26 13.70
CA LEU A 314 18.72 16.83 13.81
C LEU A 314 19.15 16.25 12.45
N ILE A 315 20.03 15.25 12.46
CA ILE A 315 20.42 14.47 11.27
C ILE A 315 20.04 13.01 11.48
N PHE A 316 19.23 12.44 10.59
CA PHE A 316 19.09 10.99 10.47
C PHE A 316 20.03 10.48 9.39
N MET A 317 20.90 9.53 9.75
CA MET A 317 21.98 9.05 8.89
C MET A 317 21.85 7.54 8.67
N ASP A 318 21.55 7.11 7.46
CA ASP A 318 21.67 5.70 7.11
C ASP A 318 23.12 5.22 7.20
N ILE A 319 23.33 4.03 7.76
CA ILE A 319 24.66 3.45 7.91
C ILE A 319 25.18 2.94 6.57
N GLN A 320 24.33 2.28 5.78
CA GLN A 320 24.74 1.60 4.55
C GLN A 320 24.29 2.40 3.32
N MET A 321 25.16 3.29 2.84
CA MET A 321 24.93 4.07 1.63
C MET A 321 26.09 3.90 0.64
N PRO A 322 25.84 4.00 -0.68
CA PRO A 322 26.89 4.05 -1.69
C PRO A 322 27.67 5.37 -1.62
N VAL A 323 28.83 5.40 -2.29
CA VAL A 323 29.76 6.55 -2.36
C VAL A 323 30.46 6.84 -1.03
N MET A 324 29.70 7.16 0.01
CA MET A 324 30.17 7.41 1.36
C MET A 324 29.16 6.84 2.34
N ASN A 325 29.63 5.97 3.24
CA ASN A 325 28.76 5.33 4.22
C ASN A 325 28.45 6.28 5.40
N GLY A 326 27.47 5.93 6.24
CA GLY A 326 27.03 6.81 7.33
C GLY A 326 28.09 7.07 8.40
N VAL A 327 28.99 6.12 8.62
CA VAL A 327 30.11 6.26 9.58
C VAL A 327 31.13 7.26 9.05
N GLU A 328 31.56 7.10 7.80
CA GLU A 328 32.49 8.02 7.13
C GLU A 328 31.90 9.43 7.03
N ALA A 329 30.60 9.54 6.72
CA ALA A 329 29.89 10.82 6.67
C ALA A 329 29.86 11.50 8.05
N THR A 330 29.62 10.73 9.11
CA THR A 330 29.62 11.25 10.50
C THR A 330 31.00 11.76 10.89
N GLU A 331 32.05 10.99 10.64
CA GLU A 331 33.43 11.42 10.90
C GLU A 331 33.78 12.71 10.15
N ALA A 332 33.38 12.82 8.88
CA ALA A 332 33.60 14.03 8.07
C ALA A 332 32.79 15.25 8.56
N ILE A 333 31.57 15.05 9.07
CA ILE A 333 30.76 16.10 9.69
C ILE A 333 31.44 16.58 10.98
N LEU A 334 31.84 15.68 11.86
CA LEU A 334 32.50 16.02 13.14
C LEU A 334 33.83 16.74 12.91
N GLU A 335 34.61 16.32 11.91
CA GLU A 335 35.86 17.00 11.54
C GLU A 335 35.60 18.43 11.05
N TYR A 336 34.57 18.62 10.23
CA TYR A 336 34.13 19.94 9.79
C TYR A 336 33.68 20.80 10.97
N GLU A 337 32.84 20.27 11.86
CA GLU A 337 32.33 21.01 13.02
C GLU A 337 33.45 21.50 13.92
N LYS A 338 34.45 20.64 14.15
CA LYS A 338 35.67 20.98 14.90
C LYS A 338 36.54 22.03 14.19
N LYS A 339 36.77 21.89 12.88
CA LYS A 339 37.62 22.81 12.10
C LYS A 339 36.99 24.19 11.95
N SER A 340 35.68 24.24 11.77
CA SER A 340 34.93 25.47 11.55
C SER A 340 34.38 26.08 12.85
N ASN A 341 34.58 25.42 13.99
CA ASN A 341 34.10 25.84 15.30
C ASN A 341 32.59 26.16 15.32
N VAL A 342 31.80 25.29 14.70
CA VAL A 342 30.33 25.38 14.66
C VAL A 342 29.71 24.39 15.64
N LYS A 343 28.47 24.66 16.07
CA LYS A 343 27.76 23.81 17.03
C LYS A 343 27.55 22.40 16.43
N HIS A 344 27.74 21.38 17.26
CA HIS A 344 27.41 20.00 16.92
C HIS A 344 25.89 19.84 16.73
N ILE A 345 25.49 19.22 15.62
CA ILE A 345 24.10 18.81 15.39
C ILE A 345 23.99 17.32 15.70
N PRO A 346 23.00 16.89 16.51
CA PRO A 346 22.88 15.48 16.83
C PRO A 346 22.67 14.60 15.60
N ILE A 347 23.41 13.50 15.52
CA ILE A 347 23.42 12.53 14.40
C ILE A 347 22.88 11.20 14.90
N ILE A 348 21.72 10.80 14.38
CA ILE A 348 21.02 9.57 14.75
C ILE A 348 21.17 8.54 13.63
N ALA A 349 21.76 7.39 13.96
CA ALA A 349 21.95 6.29 13.02
C ALA A 349 20.61 5.62 12.64
N LEU A 350 20.35 5.42 11.34
CA LEU A 350 19.31 4.52 10.86
C LEU A 350 19.93 3.14 10.57
N THR A 351 19.66 2.14 11.41
CA THR A 351 20.28 0.80 11.27
C THR A 351 19.27 -0.28 10.88
N ALA A 352 19.66 -1.23 10.03
CA ALA A 352 18.84 -2.41 9.73
C ALA A 352 18.77 -3.43 10.90
N ASN A 353 19.62 -3.29 11.92
CA ASN A 353 19.70 -4.22 13.05
C ASN A 353 20.04 -3.49 14.35
N ALA A 354 19.16 -3.54 15.35
CA ALA A 354 19.36 -2.95 16.68
C ALA A 354 19.92 -3.98 17.67
N LEU A 355 21.07 -4.58 17.36
CA LEU A 355 21.77 -5.45 18.32
C LEU A 355 22.69 -4.63 19.22
N ARG A 356 22.88 -5.08 20.47
CA ARG A 356 23.70 -4.38 21.49
C ARG A 356 25.13 -4.05 21.03
N GLY A 357 25.72 -4.83 20.12
CA GLY A 357 27.07 -4.59 19.58
C GLY A 357 27.14 -3.50 18.49
N ASP A 358 26.06 -3.29 17.73
CA ASP A 358 26.04 -2.27 16.67
C ASP A 358 25.94 -0.86 17.26
N ARG A 359 25.20 -0.71 18.37
CA ARG A 359 25.09 0.54 19.13
C ARG A 359 26.46 1.08 19.55
N GLU A 360 27.30 0.26 20.18
CA GLU A 360 28.62 0.70 20.64
C GLU A 360 29.51 1.16 19.48
N LYS A 361 29.36 0.55 18.31
CA LYS A 361 30.14 0.90 17.12
C LYS A 361 29.74 2.30 16.59
N PHE A 362 28.44 2.60 16.52
CA PHE A 362 27.95 3.89 16.04
C PHE A 362 28.27 5.03 17.02
N LEU A 363 28.12 4.80 18.32
CA LEU A 363 28.48 5.78 19.33
C LEU A 363 29.99 6.07 19.34
N LYS A 364 30.84 5.05 19.13
CA LYS A 364 32.30 5.23 18.99
C LYS A 364 32.67 6.02 17.73
N ALA A 365 31.87 5.96 16.68
CA ALA A 365 32.04 6.79 15.48
C ALA A 365 31.59 8.25 15.68
N GLY A 366 31.01 8.58 16.84
CA GLY A 366 30.58 9.93 17.18
C GLY A 366 29.14 10.24 16.77
N MET A 367 28.32 9.22 16.50
CA MET A 367 26.86 9.38 16.43
C MET A 367 26.29 9.49 17.86
N ASP A 368 25.19 10.20 18.04
CA ASP A 368 24.60 10.47 19.35
C ASP A 368 23.62 9.39 19.78
N ASP A 369 22.87 8.84 18.81
CA ASP A 369 21.96 7.72 19.05
C ASP A 369 21.69 6.90 17.79
N TYR A 370 20.77 5.94 17.87
CA TYR A 370 20.40 5.06 16.78
C TYR A 370 18.91 4.67 16.83
N THR A 371 18.34 4.38 15.67
CA THR A 371 16.98 3.88 15.52
C THR A 371 16.93 2.77 14.46
N PRO A 372 16.24 1.64 14.74
CA PRO A 372 16.09 0.56 13.78
C PRO A 372 15.18 0.96 12.61
N LYS A 373 15.49 0.42 11.44
CA LYS A 373 14.61 0.38 10.27
C LYS A 373 13.70 -0.87 10.38
N PRO A 374 12.41 -0.78 10.05
CA PRO A 374 11.69 0.39 9.55
C PRO A 374 11.45 1.44 10.64
N ILE A 375 11.47 2.71 10.24
CA ILE A 375 11.30 3.86 11.14
C ILE A 375 9.94 3.79 11.86
N ASN A 376 9.97 3.83 13.18
CA ASN A 376 8.78 3.88 14.04
C ASN A 376 8.53 5.32 14.54
N LEU A 377 7.33 5.84 14.29
CA LEU A 377 6.89 7.18 14.72
C LEU A 377 7.06 7.42 16.22
N SER A 378 6.75 6.45 17.07
CA SER A 378 6.84 6.60 18.53
C SER A 378 8.30 6.77 18.96
N LEU A 379 9.20 5.92 18.44
CA LEU A 379 10.63 6.01 18.73
C LEU A 379 11.26 7.30 18.18
N LEU A 380 10.84 7.74 17.00
CA LEU A 380 11.27 9.04 16.46
C LEU A 380 10.86 10.19 17.38
N LYS A 381 9.62 10.18 17.88
CA LYS A 381 9.14 11.23 18.80
C LYS A 381 9.95 11.26 20.09
N GLU A 382 10.32 10.10 20.63
CA GLU A 382 11.19 10.01 21.81
C GLU A 382 12.56 10.63 21.56
N ILE A 383 13.24 10.22 20.47
CA ILE A 383 14.55 10.77 20.08
C ILE A 383 14.44 12.29 19.83
N MET A 384 13.42 12.74 19.09
CA MET A 384 13.23 14.16 18.82
C MET A 384 12.93 14.96 20.09
N ARG A 385 12.22 14.39 21.07
CA ARG A 385 12.00 15.03 22.38
C ARG A 385 13.30 15.14 23.17
N GLU A 386 14.14 14.11 23.15
CA GLU A 386 15.41 14.08 23.87
C GLU A 386 16.41 15.08 23.29
N TYR A 387 16.54 15.15 21.97
CA TYR A 387 17.54 15.97 21.28
C TYR A 387 17.04 17.37 20.87
N CYS A 388 15.73 17.58 20.81
CA CYS A 388 15.11 18.87 20.47
C CYS A 388 14.00 19.28 21.47
N PRO A 389 14.28 19.33 22.78
CA PRO A 389 13.25 19.61 23.80
C PRO A 389 12.62 21.00 23.63
N ASP A 390 13.39 21.99 23.19
CA ASP A 390 12.95 23.39 23.01
C ASP A 390 11.97 23.58 21.83
N LYS A 391 11.73 22.52 21.03
CA LYS A 391 10.87 22.54 19.84
C LYS A 391 9.58 21.74 20.02
N VAL A 392 9.36 21.19 21.22
CA VAL A 392 8.15 20.46 21.58
C VAL A 392 7.03 21.45 21.89
N SER A 393 5.94 21.37 21.12
CA SER A 393 4.70 22.08 21.46
C SER A 393 3.70 21.07 22.03
N THR A 394 3.23 21.36 23.24
CA THR A 394 2.07 20.67 23.80
C THR A 394 0.80 21.34 23.27
N SER A 395 -0.27 20.57 23.13
CA SER A 395 -1.55 20.97 22.52
C SER A 395 -2.23 22.18 23.18
N ASP A 396 -1.74 22.68 24.31
CA ASP A 396 -2.34 23.79 25.05
C ASP A 396 -1.95 25.19 24.53
N GLU A 397 -0.85 25.33 23.77
CA GLU A 397 -0.35 26.67 23.36
C GLU A 397 -0.87 27.17 21.99
N ARG A 398 -1.57 26.33 21.20
CA ARG A 398 -2.10 26.72 19.88
C ARG A 398 -3.38 27.55 19.91
N ALA A 399 -3.98 27.78 21.09
CA ALA A 399 -5.23 28.53 21.20
C ALA A 399 -5.06 30.07 21.11
N HIS A 400 -3.83 30.61 21.03
CA HIS A 400 -3.60 32.06 21.19
C HIS A 400 -2.78 32.77 20.11
N LEU A 401 -2.47 32.13 18.97
CA LEU A 401 -1.70 32.79 17.89
C LEU A 401 -2.26 32.45 16.50
N SER A 402 -3.47 32.94 16.20
CA SER A 402 -3.93 33.12 14.83
C SER A 402 -5.06 34.15 14.78
N ASP A 403 -4.68 35.41 14.95
CA ASP A 403 -5.40 36.52 14.32
C ASP A 403 -4.33 37.50 13.83
N ASP A 404 -4.57 38.11 12.67
CA ASP A 404 -3.68 38.99 11.90
C ASP A 404 -2.59 38.33 11.03
N THR A 405 -2.96 37.98 9.79
CA THR A 405 -2.56 38.75 8.60
C THR A 405 -3.01 38.02 7.33
N MET A 406 -4.06 38.53 6.68
CA MET A 406 -4.47 38.15 5.34
C MET A 406 -4.35 39.38 4.44
N ALA A 407 -3.58 39.26 3.36
CA ALA A 407 -3.48 40.26 2.31
C ALA A 407 -3.38 39.54 0.95
N PRO A 408 -3.85 40.17 -0.15
CA PRO A 408 -4.78 39.52 -1.07
C PRO A 408 -4.15 39.10 -2.40
N GLU A 409 -4.82 38.17 -3.09
CA GLU A 409 -4.55 37.83 -4.49
C GLU A 409 -5.08 38.91 -5.45
N PRO A 410 -4.42 39.12 -6.61
CA PRO A 410 -4.90 40.05 -7.62
C PRO A 410 -5.92 39.41 -8.57
N THR A 411 -6.96 40.17 -8.83
CA THR A 411 -7.98 40.01 -9.86
C THR A 411 -7.46 40.33 -11.26
N SER A 412 -7.94 39.63 -12.31
CA SER A 412 -8.35 40.28 -13.56
C SER A 412 -9.31 39.40 -14.39
N ASP A 413 -10.56 39.85 -14.43
CA ASP A 413 -11.44 40.06 -15.59
C ASP A 413 -11.76 38.93 -16.61
N ALA A 414 -13.03 38.50 -16.50
CA ALA A 414 -14.06 38.28 -17.52
C ALA A 414 -13.72 38.35 -19.02
N ILE A 415 -14.33 37.44 -19.80
CA ILE A 415 -15.16 37.74 -20.99
C ILE A 415 -16.04 36.52 -21.38
N ALA A 416 -17.33 36.81 -21.47
CA ALA A 416 -18.38 36.33 -22.39
C ALA A 416 -18.68 34.83 -22.65
N THR A 417 -19.96 34.55 -22.42
CA THR A 417 -20.85 33.60 -23.10
C THR A 417 -20.70 33.54 -24.63
N GLY A 418 -20.73 32.34 -25.20
CA GLY A 418 -20.92 32.11 -26.64
C GLY A 418 -21.11 30.64 -26.99
N SER A 419 -22.31 30.30 -27.47
CA SER A 419 -22.61 29.09 -28.23
C SER A 419 -21.99 29.17 -29.64
N ALA A 420 -21.39 28.10 -30.15
CA ALA A 420 -21.45 27.64 -31.55
C ALA A 420 -20.45 26.49 -31.79
N ASP A 421 -20.84 25.60 -32.69
CA ASP A 421 -20.08 24.48 -33.26
C ASP A 421 -18.61 24.81 -33.57
N ASP A 422 -17.69 23.98 -33.07
CA ASP A 422 -16.28 23.97 -33.47
C ASP A 422 -16.06 22.95 -34.61
N PRO A 423 -15.56 23.35 -35.79
CA PRO A 423 -15.30 22.47 -36.94
C PRO A 423 -14.04 21.58 -36.80
N SER A 424 -13.36 21.56 -35.64
CA SER A 424 -12.07 20.88 -35.47
C SER A 424 -12.14 19.44 -34.97
N VAL A 425 -13.33 18.91 -34.65
CA VAL A 425 -13.49 17.54 -34.13
C VAL A 425 -13.69 16.56 -35.31
N PRO A 426 -12.75 15.63 -35.58
CA PRO A 426 -12.96 14.62 -36.61
C PRO A 426 -14.16 13.72 -36.24
N PRO A 427 -14.91 13.20 -37.23
CA PRO A 427 -16.09 12.39 -36.96
C PRO A 427 -15.74 11.18 -36.08
N ALA A 428 -16.65 10.81 -35.17
CA ALA A 428 -16.46 9.72 -34.20
C ALA A 428 -16.02 8.38 -34.84
N SER A 429 -16.28 8.21 -36.15
CA SER A 429 -15.90 7.09 -37.00
C SER A 429 -14.39 6.94 -37.29
N LYS A 430 -13.52 7.76 -36.67
CA LYS A 430 -12.04 7.65 -36.82
C LYS A 430 -11.25 7.78 -35.52
N ARG A 431 -11.92 7.82 -34.37
CA ARG A 431 -11.26 7.95 -33.06
C ARG A 431 -10.98 6.58 -32.45
N ILE A 432 -9.73 6.33 -32.09
CA ILE A 432 -9.28 5.09 -31.43
C ILE A 432 -8.74 5.43 -30.05
N LEU A 433 -9.20 4.72 -29.02
CA LEU A 433 -8.65 4.81 -27.66
C LEU A 433 -7.71 3.62 -27.42
N ILE A 434 -6.46 3.90 -27.07
CA ILE A 434 -5.43 2.89 -26.80
C ILE A 434 -5.15 2.88 -25.30
N TYR A 435 -5.55 1.80 -24.63
CA TYR A 435 -5.24 1.57 -23.22
C TYR A 435 -4.02 0.67 -23.06
N ASN A 436 -2.89 1.25 -22.66
CA ASN A 436 -1.62 0.53 -22.58
C ASN A 436 -0.68 1.12 -21.54
N ASN A 437 -0.28 0.29 -20.56
CA ASN A 437 0.56 0.68 -19.42
C ASN A 437 2.07 0.75 -19.79
N HIS A 438 2.44 0.60 -21.07
CA HIS A 438 3.82 0.72 -21.55
C HIS A 438 3.94 1.71 -22.73
N SER A 439 4.64 2.81 -22.46
CA SER A 439 4.79 3.98 -23.34
C SER A 439 5.38 3.69 -24.73
N LEU A 440 6.33 2.76 -24.86
CA LEU A 440 7.01 2.49 -26.14
C LEU A 440 6.11 1.75 -27.16
N SER A 441 5.37 0.73 -26.71
CA SER A 441 4.47 -0.05 -27.59
C SER A 441 3.26 0.77 -28.05
N ALA A 442 2.74 1.63 -27.17
CA ALA A 442 1.61 2.49 -27.47
C ALA A 442 2.00 3.59 -28.48
N ALA A 443 3.20 4.16 -28.36
CA ALA A 443 3.70 5.17 -29.30
C ALA A 443 3.93 4.63 -30.73
N ILE A 444 4.35 3.37 -30.86
CA ILE A 444 4.48 2.71 -32.18
C ILE A 444 3.09 2.47 -32.79
N GLN A 445 2.15 1.95 -31.99
CA GLN A 445 0.77 1.73 -32.42
C GLN A 445 0.09 3.04 -32.86
N GLN A 446 0.25 4.11 -32.09
CA GLN A 446 -0.27 5.44 -32.42
C GLN A 446 0.28 5.95 -33.75
N LYS A 447 1.61 5.95 -33.94
CA LYS A 447 2.22 6.46 -35.18
C LYS A 447 1.76 5.72 -36.43
N THR A 448 1.57 4.40 -36.33
CA THR A 448 1.10 3.58 -37.46
C THR A 448 -0.39 3.81 -37.76
N LEU A 449 -1.22 4.04 -36.75
CA LEU A 449 -2.64 4.31 -36.94
C LEU A 449 -2.90 5.75 -37.42
N GLU A 450 -2.11 6.70 -36.96
CA GLU A 450 -2.17 8.10 -37.42
C GLU A 450 -1.74 8.25 -38.88
N SER A 451 -0.78 7.46 -39.37
CA SER A 451 -0.40 7.47 -40.80
C SER A 451 -1.51 6.99 -41.74
N GLU A 452 -2.50 6.26 -41.22
CA GLU A 452 -3.68 5.78 -41.95
C GLU A 452 -4.92 6.68 -41.75
N GLY A 453 -4.74 7.80 -41.06
CA GLY A 453 -5.77 8.82 -40.86
C GLY A 453 -6.71 8.58 -39.69
N TYR A 454 -6.32 7.76 -38.69
CA TYR A 454 -7.03 7.63 -37.40
C TYR A 454 -6.51 8.63 -36.37
N THR A 455 -7.40 9.13 -35.52
CA THR A 455 -7.01 9.95 -34.35
C THR A 455 -6.91 9.04 -33.14
N CYS A 456 -5.70 8.90 -32.58
CA CYS A 456 -5.44 7.99 -31.48
C CYS A 456 -5.27 8.74 -30.15
N THR A 457 -5.95 8.29 -29.11
CA THR A 457 -5.75 8.77 -27.73
C THR A 457 -5.11 7.66 -26.91
N ILE A 458 -3.97 7.92 -26.28
CA ILE A 458 -3.30 6.94 -25.40
C ILE A 458 -3.65 7.26 -23.95
N VAL A 459 -4.06 6.23 -23.22
CA VAL A 459 -4.28 6.27 -21.77
C VAL A 459 -3.44 5.18 -21.10
N ASP A 460 -2.77 5.57 -20.03
CA ASP A 460 -1.78 4.77 -19.28
C ASP A 460 -2.30 4.26 -17.93
N SER A 461 -3.55 4.60 -17.60
CA SER A 461 -4.23 4.20 -16.38
C SER A 461 -5.69 3.91 -16.68
N GLU A 462 -6.26 2.97 -15.93
CA GLU A 462 -7.66 2.54 -16.06
C GLU A 462 -8.63 3.71 -15.79
N ILE A 463 -8.27 4.60 -14.85
CA ILE A 463 -9.07 5.78 -14.50
C ILE A 463 -9.20 6.73 -15.70
N LYS A 464 -8.08 7.10 -16.35
CA LYS A 464 -8.11 7.95 -17.54
C LYS A 464 -8.82 7.29 -18.71
N PHE A 465 -8.76 5.96 -18.80
CA PHE A 465 -9.45 5.20 -19.82
C PHE A 465 -10.96 5.28 -19.66
N LEU A 466 -11.47 5.10 -18.44
CA LEU A 466 -12.91 5.19 -18.14
C LEU A 466 -13.44 6.62 -18.29
N ASP A 467 -12.71 7.62 -17.79
CA ASP A 467 -13.04 9.05 -17.92
C ASP A 467 -13.21 9.48 -19.39
N ARG A 468 -12.29 9.04 -20.27
CA ARG A 468 -12.37 9.36 -21.71
C ARG A 468 -13.54 8.65 -22.38
N LEU A 469 -13.82 7.39 -22.04
CA LEU A 469 -14.97 6.67 -22.57
C LEU A 469 -16.31 7.26 -22.13
N GLU A 470 -16.34 8.01 -21.03
CA GLU A 470 -17.54 8.67 -20.53
C GLU A 470 -17.82 10.00 -21.24
N HIS A 471 -16.76 10.71 -21.64
CA HIS A 471 -16.87 12.04 -22.24
C HIS A 471 -16.66 12.07 -23.76
N GLU A 472 -16.13 11.01 -24.36
CA GLU A 472 -15.81 10.95 -25.79
C GLU A 472 -16.27 9.64 -26.46
N ALA A 473 -16.72 9.74 -27.72
CA ALA A 473 -17.13 8.59 -28.51
C ALA A 473 -15.97 8.07 -29.38
N PHE A 474 -15.59 6.81 -29.17
CA PHE A 474 -14.55 6.12 -29.93
C PHE A 474 -15.14 5.02 -30.81
N GLN A 475 -14.59 4.84 -32.01
CA GLN A 475 -14.98 3.77 -32.92
C GLN A 475 -14.52 2.41 -32.39
N SER A 476 -13.27 2.34 -31.96
CA SER A 476 -12.61 1.11 -31.51
C SER A 476 -11.72 1.40 -30.32
N VAL A 477 -11.59 0.40 -29.44
CA VAL A 477 -10.68 0.44 -28.30
C VAL A 477 -9.61 -0.64 -28.49
N ILE A 478 -8.34 -0.29 -28.27
CA ILE A 478 -7.21 -1.22 -28.32
C ILE A 478 -6.64 -1.43 -26.91
N MET A 479 -6.55 -2.68 -26.48
CA MET A 479 -6.05 -3.08 -25.15
C MET A 479 -4.99 -4.19 -25.28
N LYS A 480 -4.20 -4.42 -24.23
CA LYS A 480 -3.35 -5.63 -24.13
C LYS A 480 -4.13 -6.82 -23.60
N GLU A 481 -3.79 -8.03 -24.03
CA GLU A 481 -4.36 -9.28 -23.52
C GLU A 481 -4.24 -9.42 -21.99
N ALA A 482 -3.14 -8.97 -21.40
CA ALA A 482 -2.98 -8.98 -19.93
C ALA A 482 -4.00 -8.10 -19.17
N ASN A 483 -4.68 -7.18 -19.87
CA ASN A 483 -5.76 -6.34 -19.33
C ASN A 483 -7.15 -6.93 -19.63
N LEU A 484 -7.21 -8.17 -20.15
CA LEU A 484 -8.43 -8.90 -20.47
C LEU A 484 -8.46 -10.22 -19.72
N THR A 485 -9.36 -10.34 -18.75
CA THR A 485 -9.68 -11.62 -18.10
C THR A 485 -11.10 -12.07 -18.47
N LYS A 486 -11.43 -13.37 -18.35
CA LYS A 486 -12.81 -13.88 -18.55
C LYS A 486 -13.83 -13.20 -17.63
N ASN A 487 -13.40 -12.58 -16.53
CA ASN A 487 -14.23 -11.81 -15.61
C ASN A 487 -14.51 -10.36 -16.08
N ASP A 488 -13.78 -9.87 -17.09
CA ASP A 488 -13.92 -8.50 -17.60
C ASP A 488 -14.92 -8.40 -18.77
N CYS A 489 -15.57 -9.52 -19.16
CA CYS A 489 -16.58 -9.51 -20.22
C CYS A 489 -17.73 -8.53 -19.93
N PHE A 490 -18.09 -8.34 -18.66
CA PHE A 490 -19.11 -7.35 -18.28
C PHE A 490 -18.66 -5.90 -18.52
N ALA A 491 -17.38 -5.60 -18.28
CA ALA A 491 -16.81 -4.28 -18.57
C ALA A 491 -16.74 -4.05 -20.09
N ILE A 492 -16.40 -5.08 -20.86
CA ILE A 492 -16.41 -5.03 -22.32
C ILE A 492 -17.82 -4.80 -22.87
N ASP A 493 -18.83 -5.48 -22.33
CA ASP A 493 -20.24 -5.28 -22.71
C ASP A 493 -20.72 -3.86 -22.36
N ALA A 494 -20.26 -3.30 -21.24
CA ALA A 494 -20.55 -1.91 -20.87
C ALA A 494 -19.91 -0.90 -21.83
N ILE A 495 -18.68 -1.17 -22.29
CA ILE A 495 -17.98 -0.36 -23.29
C ILE A 495 -18.73 -0.39 -24.64
N VAL A 496 -19.18 -1.57 -25.06
CA VAL A 496 -19.93 -1.76 -26.31
C VAL A 496 -21.30 -1.07 -26.25
N LYS A 497 -22.01 -1.14 -25.11
CA LYS A 497 -23.28 -0.42 -24.89
C LYS A 497 -23.14 1.10 -24.97
N LYS A 498 -21.94 1.65 -24.75
CA LYS A 498 -21.61 3.08 -24.89
C LYS A 498 -21.26 3.50 -26.32
N GLY A 499 -21.41 2.61 -27.31
CA GLY A 499 -21.26 2.94 -28.74
C GLY A 499 -19.90 2.62 -29.34
N VAL A 500 -19.00 1.97 -28.58
CA VAL A 500 -17.76 1.41 -29.13
C VAL A 500 -18.11 0.18 -29.96
N GLN A 501 -17.78 0.21 -31.26
CA GLN A 501 -18.18 -0.85 -32.18
C GLN A 501 -17.42 -2.15 -31.92
N LYS A 502 -16.14 -2.07 -31.51
CA LYS A 502 -15.30 -3.25 -31.20
C LYS A 502 -14.22 -2.97 -30.15
N VAL A 503 -13.94 -4.00 -29.34
CA VAL A 503 -12.78 -4.05 -28.44
C VAL A 503 -11.72 -5.00 -29.02
N LEU A 504 -10.53 -4.48 -29.28
CA LEU A 504 -9.45 -5.14 -29.99
C LEU A 504 -8.25 -5.36 -29.06
N TYR A 505 -7.58 -6.51 -29.18
CA TYR A 505 -6.40 -6.79 -28.36
C TYR A 505 -5.30 -7.57 -29.09
N PHE A 506 -4.06 -7.45 -28.59
CA PHE A 506 -2.91 -8.20 -29.12
C PHE A 506 -2.62 -9.43 -28.26
N SER A 507 -2.58 -10.61 -28.90
CA SER A 507 -2.23 -11.89 -28.26
C SER A 507 -1.07 -12.57 -28.98
N ASN A 508 -0.18 -13.20 -28.21
CA ASN A 508 0.95 -13.99 -28.74
C ASN A 508 0.57 -15.46 -29.02
N SER A 509 -0.66 -15.87 -28.71
CA SER A 509 -1.17 -17.22 -28.92
C SER A 509 -2.32 -17.22 -29.94
N LYS A 510 -2.50 -18.30 -30.72
CA LYS A 510 -3.69 -18.44 -31.56
C LYS A 510 -4.91 -18.49 -30.63
N SER A 511 -5.72 -17.44 -30.68
CA SER A 511 -6.65 -16.99 -29.64
C SER A 511 -7.71 -18.00 -29.19
N GLU A 512 -7.89 -18.12 -27.87
CA GLU A 512 -9.23 -18.37 -27.30
C GLU A 512 -10.03 -17.05 -27.36
N LYS A 513 -11.25 -17.08 -27.90
CA LYS A 513 -12.18 -15.95 -27.76
C LYS A 513 -12.43 -15.71 -26.27
N HIS A 514 -12.04 -14.54 -25.75
CA HIS A 514 -12.23 -14.19 -24.34
C HIS A 514 -13.69 -13.80 -24.06
N CYS A 515 -14.32 -12.98 -24.93
CA CYS A 515 -15.72 -12.57 -24.87
C CYS A 515 -16.33 -12.42 -26.29
N GLU A 516 -17.66 -12.37 -26.41
CA GLU A 516 -18.39 -12.30 -27.69
C GLU A 516 -18.03 -11.06 -28.54
N HIS A 517 -17.71 -9.93 -27.88
CA HIS A 517 -17.39 -8.65 -28.51
C HIS A 517 -15.89 -8.32 -28.59
N THR A 518 -15.01 -9.31 -28.36
CA THR A 518 -13.55 -9.12 -28.42
C THR A 518 -12.93 -9.77 -29.65
N GLU A 519 -11.96 -9.09 -30.27
CA GLU A 519 -11.22 -9.62 -31.41
C GLU A 519 -9.71 -9.52 -31.18
N GLY A 520 -9.03 -10.67 -31.18
CA GLY A 520 -7.59 -10.78 -30.93
C GLY A 520 -6.77 -10.78 -32.21
N PHE A 521 -5.59 -10.14 -32.17
CA PHE A 521 -4.67 -10.00 -33.30
C PHE A 521 -3.26 -10.41 -32.92
N SER A 522 -2.57 -11.10 -33.84
CA SER A 522 -1.18 -11.52 -33.63
C SER A 522 -0.17 -10.45 -34.08
N SER A 523 -0.60 -9.47 -34.88
CA SER A 523 0.26 -8.38 -35.35
C SER A 523 -0.55 -7.13 -35.73
N LEU A 524 0.12 -5.97 -35.73
CA LEU A 524 -0.43 -4.70 -36.22
C LEU A 524 -0.83 -4.78 -37.70
N GLN A 525 -0.10 -5.52 -38.53
CA GLN A 525 -0.42 -5.73 -39.94
C GLN A 525 -1.73 -6.52 -40.13
N GLU A 526 -1.99 -7.51 -39.28
CA GLU A 526 -3.23 -8.28 -39.28
C GLU A 526 -4.44 -7.42 -38.86
N LEU A 527 -4.24 -6.55 -37.86
CA LEU A 527 -5.23 -5.55 -37.44
C LEU A 527 -5.57 -4.59 -38.59
N MET A 528 -4.57 -4.04 -39.26
CA MET A 528 -4.76 -3.11 -40.38
C MET A 528 -5.52 -3.76 -41.54
N ARG A 529 -5.14 -4.98 -41.94
CA ARG A 529 -5.81 -5.72 -43.02
C ARG A 529 -7.31 -5.93 -42.73
N LYS A 530 -7.69 -6.27 -41.49
CA LYS A 530 -9.10 -6.41 -41.10
C LYS A 530 -9.84 -5.08 -40.99
N MET A 531 -9.18 -3.99 -40.58
CA MET A 531 -9.80 -2.67 -40.57
C MET A 531 -10.07 -2.16 -41.99
N GLU A 532 -9.23 -2.51 -42.97
CA GLU A 532 -9.46 -2.25 -44.39
C GLU A 532 -10.59 -3.12 -44.99
N GLU A 533 -10.65 -4.42 -44.67
CA GLU A 533 -11.72 -5.32 -45.15
C GLU A 533 -13.12 -4.87 -44.68
N ASN A 534 -13.24 -4.32 -43.47
CA ASN A 534 -14.52 -3.79 -42.95
C ASN A 534 -14.92 -2.44 -43.57
N ARG A 535 -14.02 -1.77 -44.29
CA ARG A 535 -14.29 -0.50 -44.99
C ARG A 535 -15.16 -0.70 -46.23
N GLY A 536 -15.18 -1.91 -46.80
CA GLY A 536 -15.98 -2.27 -47.99
C GLY A 536 -17.34 -2.91 -47.71
N ALA A 537 -17.70 -3.15 -46.44
CA ALA A 537 -18.96 -3.83 -46.07
C ALA A 537 -20.05 -2.87 -45.56
N GLY A 538 -19.80 -1.56 -45.59
CA GLY A 538 -20.69 -0.53 -45.03
C GLY A 538 -20.84 0.71 -45.91
N GLU A 539 -20.67 0.59 -47.24
CA GLU A 539 -21.15 1.56 -48.23
C GLU A 539 -22.45 1.07 -48.89
#